data_AF-A0A354FBX4-F1
#
_entry.id   AF-A0A354FBX4-F1
#
_cell.length_a   1.000
_cell.length_b   1.000
_cell.length_c   1.000
_cell.angle_alpha   90.00
_cell.angle_beta   90.00
_cell.angle_gamma   90.00
#
_symmetry.space_group_name_H-M   'P 1'
#
loop_
_entity.id
_entity.type
_entity.pdbx_description
1 polymer ?
#
loop_
_entity_poly.entity_id
_entity_poly.type
_entity_poly.pdbx_seq_one_letter_code
_entity_poly.pdbx_strand_id
1 'polypeptide(L)'
;EDVMGKPVGSDLRQGIITIPAIYALQDRLRGPRLQDIINKDIKTENDWDEAFSIIEDTGALNASQQLCDRYLQKAKDELHYLPDLPPRQILVALTDFIAIRNF
;
A
#
# COMPACT_ATOMS: atom_id res chain seq x y z
N GLU A 1 3.46 -4.72 22.36
CA GLU A 1 4.20 -3.61 21.75
C GLU A 1 3.49 -3.28 20.46
N ASP A 2 2.74 -2.18 20.46
CA ASP A 2 2.00 -1.69 19.29
C ASP A 2 3.02 -1.27 18.24
N VAL A 3 3.12 -2.06 17.17
CA VAL A 3 3.93 -1.71 16.01
C VAL A 3 3.32 -0.45 15.42
N MET A 4 4.09 0.63 15.48
CA MET A 4 3.74 1.96 15.04
C MET A 4 3.41 1.98 13.54
N GLY A 5 2.12 1.88 13.21
CA GLY A 5 1.55 2.15 11.90
C GLY A 5 0.19 2.80 12.11
N LYS A 6 -0.06 3.93 11.45
CA LYS A 6 -1.40 4.55 11.49
C LYS A 6 -2.45 3.50 11.08
N PRO A 7 -3.70 3.55 11.58
CA PRO A 7 -4.74 2.65 11.07
C PRO A 7 -4.75 2.68 9.55
N VAL A 8 -4.78 1.50 8.94
CA VAL A 8 -4.82 1.33 7.47
C VAL A 8 -5.89 2.27 6.92
N GLY A 9 -5.51 3.17 6.02
CA GLY A 9 -6.42 4.16 5.44
C GLY A 9 -6.52 5.50 6.20
N SER A 10 -5.65 5.79 7.17
CA SER A 10 -5.53 7.15 7.73
C SER A 10 -5.31 8.23 6.67
N ASP A 11 -4.59 7.89 5.60
CA ASP A 11 -4.35 8.78 4.47
C ASP A 11 -5.66 9.09 3.72
N LEU A 12 -6.55 8.09 3.60
CA LEU A 12 -7.87 8.26 3.00
C LEU A 12 -8.74 9.21 3.84
N ARG A 13 -8.67 9.12 5.18
CA ARG A 13 -9.32 10.10 6.08
C ARG A 13 -8.81 11.53 5.88
N GLN A 14 -7.54 11.68 5.48
CA GLN A 14 -6.91 12.96 5.16
C GLN A 14 -7.19 13.42 3.71
N GLY A 15 -8.00 12.68 2.95
CA GLY A 15 -8.32 12.98 1.56
C GLY A 15 -7.25 12.54 0.55
N ILE A 16 -6.26 11.76 0.99
CA ILE A 16 -5.20 11.25 0.13
C ILE A 16 -5.59 9.84 -0.35
N ILE A 17 -5.89 9.73 -1.63
CA ILE A 17 -6.16 8.44 -2.28
C ILE A 17 -4.83 7.78 -2.65
N THR A 18 -4.51 6.67 -1.99
CA THR A 18 -3.27 5.89 -2.21
C THR A 18 -3.56 4.57 -2.94
N ILE A 19 -2.50 3.82 -3.27
CA ILE A 19 -2.58 2.57 -4.05
C ILE A 19 -3.59 1.54 -3.48
N PRO A 20 -3.66 1.27 -2.16
CA PRO A 20 -4.68 0.40 -1.62
C PRO A 20 -6.11 0.83 -1.96
N ALA A 21 -6.44 2.11 -1.83
CA ALA A 21 -7.76 2.62 -2.17
C ALA A 21 -8.03 2.52 -3.68
N ILE A 22 -7.02 2.80 -4.52
CA ILE A 22 -7.14 2.68 -5.99
C ILE A 22 -7.45 1.23 -6.38
N TYR A 23 -6.74 0.25 -5.81
CA TYR A 23 -7.01 -1.16 -6.11
C TYR A 23 -8.38 -1.60 -5.58
N ALA A 24 -8.78 -1.17 -4.38
CA ALA A 24 -10.09 -1.49 -3.84
C ALA A 24 -11.24 -0.93 -4.70
N LEU A 25 -11.07 0.28 -5.24
CA LEU A 25 -12.04 0.90 -6.16
C LEU A 25 -12.20 0.16 -7.49
N GLN A 26 -11.22 -0.66 -7.89
CA GLN A 26 -11.30 -1.48 -9.11
C GLN A 26 -12.12 -2.76 -8.91
N ASP A 27 -12.43 -3.14 -7.66
CA ASP A 27 -13.27 -4.29 -7.38
C ASP A 27 -14.71 -4.05 -7.87
N ARG A 28 -15.24 -4.98 -8.67
CA ARG A 28 -16.55 -4.82 -9.31
C ARG A 28 -17.72 -4.87 -8.34
N LEU A 29 -17.55 -5.54 -7.19
CA LEU A 29 -18.63 -5.77 -6.23
C LEU A 29 -18.64 -4.69 -5.14
N ARG A 30 -17.47 -4.37 -4.60
CA ARG A 30 -17.28 -3.48 -3.44
C ARG A 30 -16.80 -2.09 -3.82
N GLY A 31 -16.15 -1.92 -4.97
CA GLY A 31 -15.64 -0.64 -5.46
C GLY A 31 -16.71 0.46 -5.55
N PRO A 32 -17.92 0.20 -6.08
CA PRO A 32 -18.99 1.20 -6.11
C PRO A 32 -19.38 1.71 -4.71
N ARG A 33 -19.45 0.82 -3.70
CA ARG A 33 -19.78 1.21 -2.33
C ARG A 33 -18.67 2.06 -1.70
N LEU A 34 -17.42 1.69 -1.92
CA LEU A 34 -16.27 2.50 -1.48
C LEU A 34 -16.29 3.88 -2.14
N GLN A 35 -16.62 3.97 -3.42
CA GLN A 35 -16.75 5.23 -4.15
C GLN A 35 -17.86 6.12 -3.56
N ASP A 36 -19.03 5.55 -3.23
CA ASP A 36 -20.13 6.27 -2.60
C ASP A 36 -19.71 6.87 -1.24
N ILE A 37 -19.00 6.07 -0.43
CA ILE A 37 -18.47 6.53 0.85
C ILE A 37 -17.49 7.70 0.64
N ILE A 38 -16.52 7.55 -0.27
CA ILE A 38 -15.52 8.57 -0.57
C ILE A 38 -16.16 9.88 -1.06
N ASN A 39 -17.23 9.80 -1.86
CA ASN A 39 -17.91 10.97 -2.41
C ASN A 39 -18.92 11.64 -1.47
N LYS A 40 -19.21 11.04 -0.31
CA LYS A 40 -20.14 11.60 0.67
C LYS A 40 -19.61 12.93 1.25
N ASP A 41 -20.42 13.98 1.24
CA ASP A 41 -20.05 15.32 1.76
C ASP A 41 -19.67 15.29 3.25
N ILE A 42 -20.44 14.54 4.05
CA ILE A 42 -20.22 14.37 5.49
C ILE A 42 -20.08 12.88 5.78
N LYS A 43 -18.88 12.46 6.19
CA LYS A 43 -18.55 11.08 6.57
C LYS A 43 -18.59 10.92 8.08
N THR A 44 -19.15 9.82 8.53
CA THR A 44 -19.20 9.37 9.92
C THR A 44 -18.07 8.37 10.19
N GLU A 45 -17.79 8.08 11.47
CA GLU A 45 -16.83 7.02 11.81
C GLU A 45 -17.23 5.66 11.22
N ASN A 46 -18.53 5.33 11.22
CA ASN A 46 -19.01 4.09 10.59
C ASN A 46 -18.74 4.03 9.08
N ASP A 47 -18.81 5.17 8.37
CA ASP A 47 -18.47 5.21 6.94
C ASP A 47 -16.96 4.89 6.75
N TRP A 48 -16.10 5.36 7.66
CA TRP A 48 -14.67 5.07 7.61
C TRP A 48 -14.35 3.61 7.94
N ASP A 49 -14.99 3.06 8.96
CA ASP A 49 -14.81 1.65 9.33
C ASP A 49 -15.25 0.73 8.18
N GLU A 50 -16.35 1.06 7.50
CA GLU A 50 -16.81 0.35 6.30
C GLU A 50 -15.81 0.50 5.14
N ALA A 51 -15.31 1.71 4.87
CA ALA A 51 -14.32 1.94 3.82
C ALA A 51 -13.04 1.11 4.05
N PHE A 52 -12.57 1.02 5.30
CA PHE A 52 -11.39 0.24 5.64
C PHE A 52 -11.64 -1.26 5.50
N SER A 53 -12.78 -1.75 5.96
CA SER A 53 -13.19 -3.15 5.75
C SER A 53 -13.27 -3.50 4.26
N ILE A 54 -13.80 -2.61 3.41
CA ILE A 54 -13.83 -2.84 1.96
C ILE A 54 -12.40 -2.92 1.38
N ILE A 55 -11.49 -2.02 1.77
CA ILE A 55 -10.11 -2.04 1.28
C ILE A 55 -9.40 -3.35 1.67
N GLU A 56 -9.64 -3.84 2.88
CA GLU A 56 -9.09 -5.11 3.34
C GLU A 56 -9.69 -6.31 2.57
N ASP A 57 -11.01 -6.37 2.47
CA ASP A 57 -11.76 -7.49 1.86
C ASP A 57 -11.58 -7.65 0.36
N THR A 58 -11.19 -6.58 -0.35
CA THR A 58 -10.91 -6.62 -1.79
C THR A 58 -9.56 -7.24 -2.12
N GLY A 59 -8.72 -7.52 -1.10
CA GLY A 59 -7.34 -7.95 -1.30
C GLY A 59 -6.43 -6.83 -1.83
N ALA A 60 -6.89 -5.58 -1.79
CA ALA A 60 -6.14 -4.43 -2.29
C ALA A 60 -4.81 -4.21 -1.55
N LEU A 61 -4.74 -4.58 -0.27
CA LEU A 61 -3.49 -4.56 0.51
C LEU A 61 -2.46 -5.54 -0.08
N ASN A 62 -2.89 -6.76 -0.42
CA ASN A 62 -2.00 -7.74 -1.04
C ASN A 62 -1.54 -7.28 -2.43
N ALA A 63 -2.46 -6.74 -3.25
CA ALA A 63 -2.12 -6.17 -4.55
C ALA A 63 -1.12 -4.99 -4.45
N SER A 64 -1.27 -4.16 -3.41
CA SER A 64 -0.33 -3.07 -3.10
C SER A 64 1.04 -3.59 -2.73
N GLN A 65 1.10 -4.65 -1.91
CA GLN A 65 2.37 -5.31 -1.57
C GLN A 65 3.06 -5.90 -2.80
N GLN A 66 2.33 -6.59 -3.67
CA GLN A 66 2.89 -7.12 -4.91
C GLN A 66 3.45 -6.03 -5.83
N LEU A 67 2.82 -4.83 -5.85
CA LEU A 67 3.36 -3.69 -6.58
C LEU A 67 4.67 -3.21 -5.95
N CYS A 68 4.74 -3.12 -4.62
CA CYS A 68 5.96 -2.79 -3.89
C CYS A 68 7.09 -3.78 -4.22
N ASP A 69 6.81 -5.09 -4.13
CA ASP A 69 7.76 -6.16 -4.41
C ASP A 69 8.30 -6.07 -5.85
N ARG A 70 7.44 -5.73 -6.82
CA ARG A 70 7.85 -5.50 -8.20
C ARG A 70 8.86 -4.35 -8.32
N TYR A 71 8.65 -3.25 -7.61
CA TYR A 71 9.59 -2.12 -7.65
C TYR A 71 10.88 -2.40 -6.89
N LEU A 72 10.83 -3.18 -5.81
CA LEU A 72 12.03 -3.64 -5.10
C LEU A 72 12.86 -4.57 -5.99
N GLN A 73 12.21 -5.47 -6.74
CA GLN A 73 12.91 -6.32 -7.70
C GLN A 73 13.56 -5.48 -8.81
N LYS A 74 12.81 -4.52 -9.39
CA LYS A 74 13.39 -3.59 -10.37
C LYS A 74 14.61 -2.85 -9.82
N ALA A 75 14.54 -2.37 -8.57
CA ALA A 75 15.68 -1.69 -7.95
C ALA A 75 16.91 -2.61 -7.86
N LYS A 76 16.73 -3.88 -7.49
CA LYS A 76 17.82 -4.87 -7.49
C LYS A 76 18.38 -5.15 -8.88
N ASP A 77 17.50 -5.27 -9.87
CA ASP A 77 17.90 -5.51 -11.26
C ASP A 77 18.76 -4.36 -11.80
N GLU A 78 18.44 -3.11 -11.46
CA GLU A 78 19.25 -1.93 -11.82
C GLU A 78 20.64 -1.93 -11.16
N LEU A 79 20.76 -2.47 -9.95
CA LEU A 79 22.06 -2.54 -9.25
C LEU A 79 23.05 -3.47 -9.97
N HIS A 80 22.58 -4.44 -10.77
CA HIS A 80 23.46 -5.33 -11.53
C HIS A 80 24.33 -4.61 -12.56
N TYR A 81 23.92 -3.42 -13.03
CA TYR A 81 24.71 -2.61 -13.96
C TYR A 81 25.88 -1.88 -13.30
N LEU A 82 25.93 -1.84 -11.96
CA LEU A 82 27.02 -1.23 -11.22
C LEU A 82 28.20 -2.21 -11.04
N PRO A 83 29.44 -1.70 -10.96
CA PRO A 83 30.61 -2.51 -10.64
C PRO A 83 30.40 -3.34 -9.36
N ASP A 84 30.94 -4.56 -9.34
CA ASP A 84 30.89 -5.43 -8.16
C ASP A 84 31.84 -4.96 -7.06
N LEU A 85 31.41 -3.93 -6.35
CA LEU A 85 32.11 -3.30 -5.24
C LEU A 85 31.21 -3.32 -3.99
N PRO A 86 31.79 -3.22 -2.78
CA PRO A 86 31.02 -3.26 -1.53
C PRO A 86 29.78 -2.34 -1.48
N PRO A 87 29.78 -1.11 -2.05
CA PRO A 87 28.57 -0.28 -2.09
C PRO A 87 27.37 -0.94 -2.79
N ARG A 88 27.59 -1.73 -3.85
CA ARG A 88 26.51 -2.44 -4.55
C ARG A 88 25.80 -3.41 -3.62
N GLN A 89 26.57 -4.18 -2.86
CA GLN A 89 26.04 -5.16 -1.90
C GLN A 89 25.26 -4.48 -0.77
N ILE A 90 25.74 -3.33 -0.30
CA ILE A 90 25.02 -2.52 0.72
C ILE A 90 23.66 -2.06 0.19
N LEU A 91 23.59 -1.60 -1.08
CA LEU A 91 22.33 -1.18 -1.69
C LEU A 91 21.36 -2.35 -1.88
N VAL A 92 21.85 -3.54 -2.27
CA VAL A 92 21.03 -4.76 -2.33
C VAL A 92 20.46 -5.09 -0.95
N ALA A 93 21.31 -5.12 0.08
CA ALA A 93 20.87 -5.39 1.45
C ALA A 93 19.84 -4.36 1.95
N LEU A 94 19.98 -3.09 1.56
CA LEU A 94 19.00 -2.04 1.86
C LEU A 94 17.64 -2.32 1.19
N THR A 95 17.63 -2.79 -0.07
CA THR A 95 16.38 -3.17 -0.74
C THR A 95 15.70 -4.36 -0.07
N ASP A 96 16.46 -5.35 0.40
CA ASP A 96 15.93 -6.48 1.18
C ASP A 96 15.36 -6.02 2.52
N PHE A 97 16.06 -5.11 3.21
CA PHE A 97 15.59 -4.55 4.48
C PHE A 97 14.26 -3.81 4.33
N ILE A 98 14.09 -3.02 3.26
CA ILE A 98 12.83 -2.32 2.98
C ILE A 98 11.69 -3.31 2.73
N ALA A 99 11.96 -4.44 2.07
CA ALA A 99 10.96 -5.47 1.75
C ALA A 99 10.35 -6.14 3.00
N ILE A 100 11.17 -6.37 4.03
CA ILE A 100 10.80 -7.12 5.24
C ILE A 100 10.06 -6.22 6.25
N ARG A 101 10.04 -4.91 6.03
CA ARG A 101 9.44 -3.97 6.97
C ARG A 101 7.92 -4.14 6.99
N ASN A 102 7.43 -4.86 8.00
CA ASN A 102 6.00 -4.97 8.29
C ASN A 102 5.45 -3.58 8.65
N PHE A 103 4.36 -3.19 7.98
CA PHE A 103 3.56 -2.00 8.27
C PHE A 103 2.40 -2.35 9.20
#